data_AF-A0A9E1UTC3-F1
#
_entry.id   AF-A0A9E1UTC3-F1
#
_cell.length_a   1.000
_cell.length_b   1.000
_cell.length_c   1.000
_cell.angle_alpha   90.00
_cell.angle_beta   90.00
_cell.angle_gamma   90.00
#
_symmetry.space_group_name_H-M   'P 1'
#
loop_
_entity.id
_entity.type
_entity.pdbx_description
1 polymer ?
#
loop_
_entity_poly.entity_id
_entity_poly.type
_entity_poly.pdbx_seq_one_letter_code
_entity_poly.pdbx_strand_id
1 'polypeptide(L)'
;MRSSNAIVWECRQEGLSRMLLRDLNRAIDAYAKETGDETVTITSGRRSLRHQARLMAAFSQEQLMGMYGRNGTPGYIEAIGDLRKEKQRDPTADEVYEILRTREDGFISSHLYGGAVDIASSGVQDIPALRAQLAACGFRTLDERSLGINCIHATHTDVPKSIVRE
;
A
#
# COMPACT_ATOMS: atom_id res chain seq x y z
N MET A 1 5.02 -15.56 -18.13
CA MET A 1 5.33 -15.76 -16.70
C MET A 1 4.17 -16.52 -16.11
N ARG A 2 4.36 -17.70 -15.52
CA ARG A 2 3.26 -18.41 -14.86
C ARG A 2 2.95 -17.69 -13.55
N SER A 3 1.69 -17.36 -13.31
CA SER A 3 1.22 -16.94 -11.98
C SER A 3 1.46 -18.10 -11.03
N SER A 4 1.93 -17.80 -9.83
CA SER A 4 1.93 -18.75 -8.72
C SER A 4 0.49 -19.23 -8.52
N ASN A 5 0.30 -20.54 -8.37
CA ASN A 5 -1.00 -21.11 -8.01
C ASN A 5 -1.36 -20.82 -6.56
N ALA A 6 -0.40 -20.35 -5.75
CA ALA A 6 -0.57 -20.02 -4.35
C ALA A 6 -0.97 -18.56 -4.10
N ILE A 7 -1.20 -17.76 -5.15
CA ILE A 7 -1.70 -16.39 -5.00
C ILE A 7 -3.17 -16.29 -5.41
N VAL A 8 -4.01 -15.84 -4.48
CA VAL A 8 -5.40 -15.45 -4.74
C VAL A 8 -5.46 -13.93 -4.86
N TRP A 9 -5.96 -13.43 -5.99
CA TRP A 9 -6.10 -12.00 -6.25
C TRP A 9 -7.55 -11.54 -6.03
N GLU A 10 -7.79 -10.76 -4.98
CA GLU A 10 -9.08 -10.08 -4.76
C GLU A 10 -9.09 -8.66 -5.34
N CYS A 11 -7.95 -8.23 -5.89
CA CYS A 11 -7.78 -6.98 -6.58
C CYS A 11 -7.24 -7.20 -8.01
N ARG A 12 -7.31 -6.13 -8.79
CA ARG A 12 -6.77 -6.08 -10.14
C ARG A 12 -5.23 -6.04 -10.13
N GLN A 13 -4.61 -6.85 -10.99
CA GLN A 13 -3.15 -6.85 -11.18
C GLN A 13 -2.70 -5.72 -12.11
N GLU A 14 -3.62 -5.10 -12.85
CA GLU A 14 -3.33 -4.10 -13.86
C GLU A 14 -2.54 -2.91 -13.29
N GLY A 15 -1.42 -2.61 -13.94
CA GLY A 15 -0.55 -1.49 -13.56
C GLY A 15 0.38 -1.76 -12.38
N LEU A 16 0.43 -2.99 -11.86
CA LEU A 16 1.55 -3.43 -11.01
C LEU A 16 2.84 -3.53 -11.84
N SER A 17 3.97 -3.21 -11.22
CA SER A 17 5.29 -3.38 -11.85
C SER A 17 5.54 -4.86 -12.17
N ARG A 18 6.07 -5.14 -13.37
CA ARG A 18 6.46 -6.51 -13.76
C ARG A 18 7.49 -7.11 -12.81
N MET A 19 8.38 -6.28 -12.27
CA MET A 19 9.37 -6.68 -11.28
C MET A 19 8.71 -7.10 -9.98
N LEU A 20 7.79 -6.26 -9.47
CA LEU A 20 6.99 -6.60 -8.30
C LEU A 20 6.27 -7.94 -8.50
N LEU A 21 5.57 -8.11 -9.63
CA LEU A 21 4.84 -9.34 -9.91
C LEU A 21 5.78 -10.56 -9.93
N ARG A 22 6.92 -10.48 -10.63
CA ARG A 22 7.92 -11.56 -10.63
C ARG A 22 8.33 -11.95 -9.22
N ASP A 23 8.77 -10.96 -8.46
CA ASP A 23 9.46 -11.21 -7.20
C ASP A 23 8.46 -11.56 -6.09
N LEU A 24 7.21 -11.08 -6.19
CA LEU A 24 6.09 -11.54 -5.36
C LEU A 24 5.78 -13.01 -5.62
N ASN A 25 5.63 -13.42 -6.89
CA ASN A 25 5.39 -14.83 -7.23
C ASN A 25 6.51 -15.72 -6.68
N ARG A 26 7.78 -15.31 -6.83
CA ARG A 26 8.92 -16.05 -6.28
C ARG A 26 8.87 -16.17 -4.75
N ALA A 27 8.55 -15.07 -4.05
CA ALA A 27 8.44 -15.06 -2.59
C ALA A 27 7.32 -15.97 -2.10
N ILE A 28 6.14 -15.90 -2.71
CA ILE A 28 4.99 -16.72 -2.31
C ILE A 28 5.20 -18.19 -2.64
N ASP A 29 5.83 -18.53 -3.78
CA ASP A 29 6.19 -19.91 -4.11
C ASP A 29 7.21 -20.49 -3.12
N ALA A 30 8.16 -19.67 -2.64
CA ALA A 30 9.15 -20.10 -1.64
C ALA A 30 8.48 -20.31 -0.27
N TYR A 31 7.60 -19.38 0.12
CA TYR A 31 6.80 -19.48 1.33
C TYR A 31 5.94 -20.75 1.35
N ALA A 32 5.16 -20.99 0.30
CA ALA A 32 4.30 -22.17 0.20
C ALA A 32 5.09 -23.49 0.31
N LYS A 33 6.31 -23.55 -0.25
CA LYS A 33 7.19 -24.71 -0.12
C LYS A 33 7.73 -24.91 1.29
N GLU A 34 7.94 -23.84 2.05
CA GLU A 34 8.48 -23.87 3.40
C GLU A 34 7.41 -24.27 4.42
N THR A 35 6.22 -23.68 4.31
CA THR A 35 5.18 -23.80 5.34
C THR A 35 4.09 -24.80 4.99
N GLY A 36 3.97 -25.19 3.71
CA GLY A 36 2.83 -25.94 3.20
C GLY A 36 1.55 -25.09 3.08
N ASP A 37 1.64 -23.76 3.24
CA ASP A 37 0.51 -22.85 3.05
C ASP A 37 0.16 -22.77 1.56
N GLU A 38 -1.07 -23.16 1.21
CA GLU A 38 -1.49 -23.32 -0.18
C GLU A 38 -1.91 -21.99 -0.82
N THR A 39 -2.28 -20.97 -0.03
CA THR A 39 -2.83 -19.73 -0.58
C THR A 39 -2.50 -18.49 0.23
N VAL A 40 -2.01 -17.45 -0.45
CA VAL A 40 -1.85 -16.10 0.06
C VAL A 40 -2.74 -15.14 -0.74
N THR A 41 -3.59 -14.40 -0.03
CA THR A 41 -4.56 -13.49 -0.65
C THR A 41 -4.02 -12.06 -0.75
N ILE A 42 -4.02 -11.50 -1.96
CA ILE A 42 -3.69 -10.10 -2.24
C ILE A 42 -4.97 -9.27 -2.35
N THR A 43 -5.17 -8.36 -1.40
CA THR A 43 -6.39 -7.56 -1.26
C THR A 43 -6.29 -6.18 -1.89
N SER A 44 -5.06 -5.69 -2.12
CA SER A 44 -4.84 -4.41 -2.81
C SER A 44 -3.57 -4.43 -3.64
N GLY A 45 -3.66 -3.92 -4.87
CA GLY A 45 -2.55 -3.74 -5.81
C GLY A 45 -2.37 -2.26 -6.18
N ARG A 46 -2.23 -1.94 -7.47
CA ARG A 46 -2.15 -0.53 -7.90
C ARG A 46 -3.41 0.23 -7.50
N ARG A 47 -3.23 1.45 -6.98
CA ARG A 47 -4.32 2.41 -6.71
C ARG A 47 -4.21 3.62 -7.63
N SER A 48 -5.34 4.18 -8.03
CA SER A 48 -5.40 5.51 -8.62
C SER A 48 -5.21 6.57 -7.52
N LEU A 49 -4.77 7.77 -7.91
CA LEU A 49 -4.69 8.92 -7.01
C LEU A 49 -6.08 9.25 -6.43
N ARG A 50 -7.14 9.10 -7.23
CA ARG A 50 -8.52 9.29 -6.79
C ARG A 50 -8.95 8.26 -5.74
N HIS A 51 -8.56 7.00 -5.89
CA HIS A 51 -8.84 5.99 -4.88
C HIS A 51 -8.06 6.27 -3.59
N GLN A 52 -6.79 6.66 -3.70
CA GLN A 52 -5.99 7.06 -2.54
C GLN A 52 -6.59 8.28 -1.82
N ALA A 53 -7.12 9.26 -2.55
CA ALA A 53 -7.80 10.41 -1.98
C ALA A 53 -9.05 10.03 -1.19
N ARG A 54 -9.86 9.07 -1.68
CA ARG A 54 -11.02 8.54 -0.95
C ARG A 54 -10.61 7.91 0.38
N LEU A 55 -9.55 7.11 0.39
CA LEU A 55 -9.03 6.51 1.63
C LEU A 55 -8.59 7.60 2.62
N MET A 56 -7.83 8.59 2.14
CA MET A 56 -7.32 9.67 2.97
C MET A 56 -8.40 10.61 3.50
N ALA A 57 -9.47 10.85 2.74
CA ALA A 57 -10.62 11.63 3.20
C ALA A 57 -11.35 10.97 4.37
N ALA A 58 -11.38 9.64 4.41
CA ALA A 58 -12.01 8.86 5.48
C ALA A 58 -11.18 8.80 6.77
N PHE A 59 -9.88 9.12 6.71
CA PHE A 59 -9.03 9.12 7.90
C PHE A 59 -9.20 10.39 8.73
N SER A 60 -9.06 10.27 10.05
CA SER A 60 -8.93 11.42 10.93
C SER A 60 -7.58 12.13 10.70
N GLN A 61 -7.48 13.39 11.14
CA GLN A 61 -6.20 14.10 11.05
C GLN A 61 -5.08 13.38 11.82
N GLU A 62 -5.40 12.81 12.99
CA GLU A 62 -4.43 12.05 13.79
C GLU A 62 -3.92 10.81 13.04
N GLN A 63 -4.81 10.07 12.38
CA GLN A 63 -4.43 8.92 11.56
C GLN A 63 -3.52 9.34 10.40
N LEU A 64 -3.86 10.44 9.71
CA LEU A 64 -3.03 10.99 8.64
C LEU A 64 -1.63 11.38 9.15
N MET A 65 -1.54 12.04 10.30
CA MET A 65 -0.26 12.41 10.91
C MET A 65 0.57 11.17 11.30
N GLY A 66 -0.05 10.16 11.91
CA GLY A 66 0.64 8.93 12.32
C GLY A 66 1.14 8.07 11.14
N MET A 67 0.43 8.11 10.00
CA MET A 67 0.81 7.36 8.80
C MET A 67 1.86 8.10 7.96
N TYR A 68 1.70 9.40 7.74
CA TYR A 68 2.50 10.16 6.77
C TYR A 68 3.53 11.10 7.42
N GLY A 69 3.38 11.47 8.69
CA GLY A 69 4.21 12.46 9.37
C GLY A 69 5.50 11.93 10.01
N ARG A 70 5.80 10.62 9.90
CA ARG A 70 6.94 9.99 10.63
C ARG A 70 8.31 10.56 10.26
N ASN A 71 8.46 11.15 9.07
CA ASN A 71 9.70 11.75 8.59
C ASN A 71 9.55 13.26 8.32
N GLY A 72 8.71 13.92 9.11
CA GLY A 72 8.22 15.27 8.85
C GLY A 72 6.85 15.22 8.17
N THR A 73 6.01 16.20 8.47
CA THR A 73 4.65 16.30 7.93
C THR A 73 4.69 16.78 6.47
N PRO A 74 4.20 16.00 5.50
CA PRO A 74 4.11 16.47 4.12
C PRO A 74 3.12 17.63 4.01
N GLY A 75 3.40 18.64 3.17
CA GLY A 75 2.52 19.80 3.02
C GLY A 75 1.09 19.45 2.58
N TYR A 76 0.89 18.35 1.83
CA TYR A 76 -0.45 17.89 1.46
C TYR A 76 -1.27 17.36 2.66
N ILE A 77 -0.63 16.89 3.73
CA ILE A 77 -1.30 16.49 4.98
C ILE A 77 -1.70 17.72 5.80
N GLU A 78 -0.85 18.74 5.83
CA GLU A 78 -1.15 20.03 6.46
C GLU A 78 -2.34 20.69 5.75
N ALA A 79 -2.32 20.73 4.41
CA ALA A 79 -3.41 21.26 3.60
C ALA A 79 -4.75 20.56 3.85
N ILE A 80 -4.76 19.23 4.04
CA ILE A 80 -5.97 18.49 4.43
C ILE A 80 -6.48 18.94 5.81
N GLY A 81 -5.57 19.12 6.77
CA GLY A 81 -5.90 19.56 8.12
C GLY A 81 -6.41 21.00 8.16
N ASP A 82 -5.82 21.89 7.36
CA ASP A 82 -6.24 23.28 7.27
C ASP A 82 -7.60 23.42 6.58
N LEU A 83 -7.86 22.61 5.55
CA LEU A 83 -9.18 22.54 4.93
C LEU A 83 -10.26 22.07 5.93
N ARG A 84 -9.95 21.12 6.82
CA ARG A 84 -10.87 20.70 7.90
C ARG A 84 -11.21 21.86 8.83
N LYS A 85 -10.20 22.62 9.26
CA LYS A 85 -10.40 23.79 10.14
C LYS A 85 -11.21 24.88 9.46
N GLU A 86 -10.90 25.19 8.19
CA GLU A 86 -11.59 26.21 7.40
C GLU A 86 -13.07 25.86 7.19
N LYS A 87 -13.36 24.61 6.78
CA LYS A 87 -14.72 24.17 6.45
C LYS A 87 -15.52 23.68 7.65
N GLN A 88 -14.89 23.48 8.81
CA GLN A 88 -15.49 22.90 10.02
C GLN A 88 -16.19 21.55 9.76
N ARG A 89 -15.64 20.76 8.82
CA ARG A 89 -16.09 19.41 8.48
C ARG A 89 -14.93 18.61 7.88
N ASP A 90 -15.13 17.31 7.77
CA ASP A 90 -14.20 16.47 7.02
C ASP A 90 -14.25 16.80 5.51
N PRO A 91 -13.09 16.78 4.83
CA PRO A 91 -13.02 17.07 3.41
C PRO A 91 -13.61 15.90 2.62
N THR A 92 -14.23 16.23 1.51
CA THR A 92 -14.70 15.24 0.56
C THR A 92 -13.52 14.58 -0.16
N ALA A 93 -13.75 13.41 -0.74
CA ALA A 93 -12.74 12.71 -1.52
C ALA A 93 -12.21 13.54 -2.71
N ASP A 94 -13.06 14.36 -3.33
CA ASP A 94 -12.67 15.21 -4.45
C ASP A 94 -11.83 16.40 -3.99
N GLU A 95 -12.13 17.00 -2.83
CA GLU A 95 -11.28 18.04 -2.24
C GLU A 95 -9.89 17.51 -1.87
N VAL A 96 -9.84 16.32 -1.25
CA VAL A 96 -8.56 15.66 -0.97
C VAL A 96 -7.83 15.33 -2.27
N TYR A 97 -8.53 14.86 -3.30
CA TYR A 97 -7.93 14.56 -4.59
C TYR A 97 -7.28 15.78 -5.22
N GLU A 98 -7.91 16.95 -5.18
CA GLU A 98 -7.31 18.19 -5.70
C GLU A 98 -6.05 18.59 -4.93
N ILE A 99 -6.05 18.46 -3.59
CA ILE A 99 -4.85 18.68 -2.77
C ILE A 99 -3.74 17.73 -3.22
N LEU A 100 -4.04 16.43 -3.32
CA LEU A 100 -3.04 15.44 -3.72
C LEU A 100 -2.54 15.67 -5.15
N ARG A 101 -3.41 16.03 -6.09
CA ARG A 101 -3.06 16.26 -7.50
C ARG A 101 -2.11 17.46 -7.67
N THR A 102 -2.34 18.51 -6.89
CA THR A 102 -1.61 19.79 -6.98
C THR A 102 -0.39 19.88 -6.06
N ARG A 103 -0.24 18.99 -5.06
CA ARG A 103 0.90 18.95 -4.12
C ARG A 103 2.23 19.21 -4.80
N GLU A 104 3.10 20.07 -4.28
CA GLU A 104 4.39 20.34 -4.95
C GLU A 104 5.39 19.20 -4.76
N ASP A 105 5.36 18.59 -3.57
CA ASP A 105 6.26 17.54 -3.15
C ASP A 105 5.51 16.42 -2.39
N GLY A 106 6.28 15.52 -1.79
CA GLY A 106 5.74 14.48 -0.92
C GLY A 106 5.35 13.20 -1.64
N PHE A 107 5.93 12.11 -1.15
CA PHE A 107 5.55 10.76 -1.52
C PHE A 107 4.28 10.34 -0.76
N ILE A 108 3.25 9.91 -1.48
CA ILE A 108 1.98 9.44 -0.88
C ILE A 108 2.02 7.93 -0.64
N SER A 109 2.14 7.13 -1.69
CA SER A 109 2.06 5.67 -1.56
C SER A 109 2.70 4.94 -2.73
N SER A 110 3.31 3.80 -2.45
CA SER A 110 3.91 2.89 -3.44
C SER A 110 2.85 2.24 -4.33
N HIS A 111 1.61 2.14 -3.85
CA HIS A 111 0.48 1.63 -4.64
C HIS A 111 0.19 2.51 -5.87
N LEU A 112 0.49 3.81 -5.81
CA LEU A 112 0.18 4.73 -6.92
C LEU A 112 0.96 4.40 -8.19
N TYR A 113 2.20 3.92 -8.05
CA TYR A 113 3.06 3.53 -9.17
C TYR A 113 3.20 2.01 -9.32
N GLY A 114 2.32 1.23 -8.66
CA GLY A 114 2.31 -0.23 -8.77
C GLY A 114 3.52 -0.91 -8.12
N GLY A 115 4.12 -0.28 -7.10
CA GLY A 115 5.27 -0.79 -6.36
C GLY A 115 4.94 -1.40 -5.00
N ALA A 116 3.66 -1.58 -4.67
CA ALA A 116 3.25 -2.26 -3.44
C ALA A 116 1.98 -3.10 -3.62
N VAL A 117 1.81 -4.05 -2.71
CA VAL A 117 0.62 -4.87 -2.52
C VAL A 117 0.28 -4.99 -1.03
N ASP A 118 -1.00 -5.14 -0.72
CA ASP A 118 -1.46 -5.52 0.61
C ASP A 118 -1.90 -6.98 0.61
N ILE A 119 -1.39 -7.72 1.59
CA ILE A 119 -1.63 -9.15 1.76
C ILE A 119 -2.56 -9.33 2.95
N ALA A 120 -3.66 -10.09 2.80
CA ALA A 120 -4.55 -10.40 3.91
C ALA A 120 -3.81 -11.20 4.98
N SER A 121 -3.83 -10.76 6.23
CA SER A 121 -3.13 -11.49 7.31
C SER A 121 -3.91 -12.69 7.84
N SER A 122 -5.23 -12.75 7.64
CA SER A 122 -6.10 -13.80 8.18
C SER A 122 -5.89 -15.17 7.55
N GLY A 123 -5.36 -15.22 6.33
CA GLY A 123 -5.08 -16.46 5.59
C GLY A 123 -3.64 -16.92 5.68
N VAL A 124 -2.75 -16.18 6.33
CA VAL A 124 -1.31 -16.50 6.40
C VAL A 124 -1.02 -17.25 7.69
N GLN A 125 -0.57 -18.50 7.58
CA GLN A 125 -0.30 -19.34 8.75
C GLN A 125 0.93 -18.90 9.55
N ASP A 126 1.98 -18.50 8.84
CA ASP A 126 3.27 -18.06 9.41
C ASP A 126 3.72 -16.73 8.80
N ILE A 127 3.36 -15.65 9.49
CA ILE A 127 3.70 -14.27 9.08
C ILE A 127 5.21 -14.00 9.11
N PRO A 128 5.96 -14.40 10.16
CA PRO A 128 7.42 -14.30 10.15
C PRO A 128 8.08 -14.93 8.93
N ALA A 129 7.70 -16.16 8.56
CA ALA A 129 8.24 -16.85 7.38
C ALA A 129 7.86 -16.13 6.08
N LEU A 130 6.59 -15.71 5.91
CA LEU A 130 6.16 -14.94 4.75
C LEU A 130 6.99 -13.65 4.59
N ARG A 131 7.20 -12.92 5.68
CA ARG A 131 7.99 -11.67 5.66
C ARG A 131 9.45 -11.93 5.33
N ALA A 132 10.04 -13.04 5.79
CA ALA A 132 11.39 -13.42 5.44
C ALA A 132 11.54 -13.70 3.94
N GLN A 133 10.59 -14.45 3.34
CA GLN A 133 10.59 -14.74 1.90
C GLN A 133 10.37 -13.49 1.04
N LEU A 134 9.48 -12.59 1.48
CA LEU A 134 9.28 -11.28 0.86
C LEU A 134 10.56 -10.43 0.93
N ALA A 135 11.22 -10.37 2.10
CA ALA A 135 12.47 -9.62 2.26
C ALA A 135 13.60 -10.17 1.37
N ALA A 136 13.73 -11.50 1.27
CA ALA A 136 14.69 -12.16 0.36
C ALA A 136 14.44 -11.81 -1.12
N CYS A 137 13.21 -11.39 -1.45
CA CYS A 137 12.82 -10.97 -2.79
C CYS A 137 12.77 -9.45 -2.98
N GLY A 138 13.35 -8.65 -2.08
CA GLY A 138 13.45 -7.20 -2.24
C GLY A 138 12.21 -6.42 -1.78
N PHE A 139 11.35 -7.03 -0.95
CA PHE A 139 10.23 -6.33 -0.35
C PHE A 139 10.58 -5.81 1.05
N ARG A 140 10.14 -4.60 1.34
CA ARG A 140 10.02 -4.08 2.70
C ARG A 140 8.58 -4.27 3.17
N THR A 141 8.40 -4.95 4.30
CA THR A 141 7.07 -5.26 4.84
C THR A 141 6.74 -4.45 6.07
N LEU A 142 5.51 -3.99 6.19
CA LEU A 142 4.93 -3.43 7.42
C LEU A 142 3.75 -4.32 7.86
N ASP A 143 3.74 -4.71 9.13
CA ASP A 143 2.63 -5.46 9.73
C ASP A 143 1.63 -4.46 10.32
N GLU A 144 0.59 -4.15 9.54
CA GLU A 144 -0.38 -3.10 9.88
C GLU A 144 -1.41 -3.57 10.91
N ARG A 145 -1.36 -4.83 11.37
CA ARG A 145 -2.24 -5.32 12.45
C ARG A 145 -2.02 -4.55 13.74
N SER A 146 -0.77 -4.14 13.98
CA SER A 146 -0.40 -3.23 15.06
C SER A 146 -1.10 -1.86 15.00
N LEU A 147 -1.62 -1.48 13.83
CA LEU A 147 -2.38 -0.26 13.57
C LEU A 147 -3.89 -0.53 13.44
N GLY A 148 -4.35 -1.75 13.76
CA GLY A 148 -5.75 -2.17 13.63
C GLY A 148 -6.18 -2.56 12.21
N ILE A 149 -5.24 -2.73 11.27
CA ILE A 149 -5.51 -3.10 9.88
C ILE A 149 -5.06 -4.55 9.65
N ASN A 150 -5.97 -5.44 9.26
CA ASN A 150 -5.68 -6.88 9.08
C ASN A 150 -4.93 -7.19 7.78
N CYS A 151 -3.77 -6.54 7.56
CA CYS A 151 -2.94 -6.76 6.39
C CYS A 151 -1.44 -6.68 6.69
N ILE A 152 -0.67 -7.28 5.79
CA ILE A 152 0.77 -7.07 5.65
C ILE A 152 0.98 -6.23 4.40
N HIS A 153 1.46 -4.99 4.57
CA HIS A 153 1.79 -4.09 3.47
C HIS A 153 3.20 -4.43 2.96
N ALA A 154 3.33 -4.78 1.68
CA ALA A 154 4.60 -5.15 1.06
C ALA A 154 4.96 -4.19 -0.08
N THR A 155 6.03 -3.41 0.10
CA THR A 155 6.59 -2.50 -0.90
C THR A 155 7.86 -3.09 -1.52
N HIS A 156 7.93 -3.19 -2.84
CA HIS A 156 9.16 -3.62 -3.54
C HIS A 156 10.16 -2.47 -3.63
N THR A 157 11.39 -2.64 -3.13
CA THR A 157 12.36 -1.55 -2.97
C THR A 157 12.91 -1.01 -4.28
N ASP A 158 13.04 -1.88 -5.29
CA ASP A 158 13.67 -1.50 -6.56
C ASP A 158 12.71 -0.91 -7.58
N VAL A 159 11.39 -0.91 -7.30
CA VAL A 159 10.42 -0.28 -8.21
C VAL A 159 10.61 1.25 -8.12
N PRO A 160 10.99 1.93 -9.22
CA PRO A 160 11.29 3.35 -9.17
C PRO A 160 10.10 4.16 -8.67
N LYS A 161 10.35 5.01 -7.68
CA LYS A 161 9.34 5.94 -7.17
C LYS A 161 8.99 6.95 -8.25
N SER A 162 7.69 7.15 -8.48
CA SER A 162 7.20 8.23 -9.34
C SER A 162 6.11 9.04 -8.64
N ILE A 163 6.16 10.36 -8.80
CA ILE A 163 5.08 11.25 -8.35
C ILE A 163 3.92 11.11 -9.33
N VAL A 164 2.84 10.48 -8.88
CA VAL A 164 1.60 10.35 -9.66
C VAL A 164 0.71 11.57 -9.41
N ARG A 165 0.30 12.22 -10.51
CA ARG A 165 -0.64 13.34 -10.61
C ARG A 165 -1.61 13.00 -11.73
N GLU A 166 -2.61 12.17 -11.41
CA GLU A 166 -3.68 11.81 -12.36
C GLU A 166 -4.66 12.97 -12.54
#